data_AF-A0A6J8FGM5-F1
#
_entry.id   AF-A0A6J8FGM5-F1
#
_cell.length_a   1.000
_cell.length_b   1.000
_cell.length_c   1.000
_cell.angle_alpha   90.00
_cell.angle_beta   90.00
_cell.angle_gamma   90.00
#
_symmetry.space_group_name_H-M   'P 1'
#
loop_
_entity.id
_entity.type
_entity.pdbx_description
1 polymer ?
#
loop_
_entity_poly.entity_id
_entity_poly.type
_entity_poly.pdbx_seq_one_letter_code
_entity_poly.pdbx_strand_id
1 'polypeptide(L)'
;MQSLEQAYAPKFAVHTDKIYLDGALYHRIKAVYDARASLAGEDLRLVEHYEREFRKAGAALHDSDKEKLKQVNERLATLESDFAKKVMGTRKTASLVVDDVAELEASARTRSRRLQKEAESLGHPGKYALIIVNTTQQPLLASLRSRETRRRLFEASVQRAGRGDENDTSAIIVEIAQLRLRKARLLGKKSFSEWQLQNQMADPASAEALLRDMGDAAASKGEEGGG
;
A
#
# COMPACT_ATOMS: atom_id res chain seq x y z
N MET A 1 9.61 -7.22 15.19
CA MET A 1 9.23 -7.51 13.79
C MET A 1 9.49 -6.31 12.86
N GLN A 2 8.99 -5.11 13.16
CA GLN A 2 9.17 -3.93 12.28
C GLN A 2 10.63 -3.52 11.99
N SER A 3 11.51 -3.59 12.99
CA SER A 3 12.94 -3.33 12.79
C SER A 3 13.62 -4.36 11.88
N LEU A 4 13.10 -5.59 11.85
CA LEU A 4 13.56 -6.63 10.92
C LEU A 4 13.03 -6.33 9.51
N GLU A 5 11.74 -5.98 9.35
CA GLU A 5 11.20 -5.62 8.04
C GLU A 5 11.96 -4.45 7.39
N GLN A 6 12.27 -3.38 8.15
CA GLN A 6 13.09 -2.27 7.64
C GLN A 6 14.50 -2.71 7.25
N ALA A 7 15.13 -3.57 8.04
CA ALA A 7 16.49 -4.03 7.78
C ALA A 7 16.59 -5.05 6.62
N TYR A 8 15.51 -5.77 6.34
CA TYR A 8 15.50 -6.87 5.37
C TYR A 8 14.76 -6.55 4.06
N ALA A 9 13.81 -5.60 4.03
CA ALA A 9 13.11 -5.25 2.78
C ALA A 9 14.08 -4.82 1.65
N PRO A 10 15.08 -3.95 1.88
CA PRO A 10 16.09 -3.64 0.86
C PRO A 10 16.94 -4.86 0.49
N LYS A 11 17.31 -5.70 1.47
CA LYS A 11 18.11 -6.91 1.23
C LYS A 11 17.37 -7.92 0.35
N PHE A 12 16.07 -8.10 0.57
CA PHE A 12 15.23 -8.97 -0.25
C PHE A 12 15.03 -8.39 -1.65
N ALA A 13 14.84 -7.08 -1.78
CA ALA A 13 14.78 -6.44 -3.10
C ALA A 13 16.07 -6.68 -3.90
N VAL A 14 17.24 -6.45 -3.28
CA VAL A 14 18.55 -6.72 -3.89
C VAL A 14 18.72 -8.21 -4.22
N HIS A 15 18.26 -9.12 -3.36
CA HIS A 15 18.33 -10.55 -3.62
C HIS A 15 17.46 -10.96 -4.81
N THR A 16 16.22 -10.49 -4.87
CA THR A 16 15.30 -10.72 -6.00
C THR A 16 15.89 -10.17 -7.30
N ASP A 17 16.47 -8.97 -7.27
CA ASP A 17 17.11 -8.38 -8.44
C ASP A 17 18.34 -9.18 -8.89
N LYS A 18 19.13 -9.72 -7.96
CA LYS A 18 20.25 -10.62 -8.31
C LYS A 18 19.79 -11.87 -9.05
N ILE A 19 18.59 -12.38 -8.78
CA ILE A 19 18.04 -13.55 -9.47
C ILE A 19 17.53 -13.13 -10.86
N TYR A 20 16.60 -12.18 -10.91
CA TYR A 20 15.88 -11.86 -12.15
C TYR A 20 16.68 -11.01 -13.14
N LEU A 21 17.72 -10.29 -12.69
CA LEU A 21 18.57 -9.50 -13.57
C LEU A 21 19.86 -10.23 -13.99
N ASP A 22 20.10 -11.43 -13.47
CA ASP A 22 21.21 -12.29 -13.89
C ASP A 22 21.02 -12.72 -15.35
N GLY A 23 21.91 -12.24 -16.22
CA GLY A 23 21.86 -12.53 -17.65
C GLY A 23 22.11 -14.01 -17.97
N ALA A 24 23.00 -14.68 -17.25
CA ALA A 24 23.32 -16.08 -17.49
C ALA A 24 22.14 -16.99 -17.12
N LEU A 25 21.47 -16.71 -16.00
CA LEU A 25 20.25 -17.38 -15.60
C LEU A 25 19.12 -17.13 -16.60
N TYR A 26 18.94 -15.87 -17.03
CA TYR A 26 17.94 -15.53 -18.04
C TYR A 26 18.18 -16.26 -19.36
N HIS A 27 19.42 -16.34 -19.84
CA HIS A 27 19.76 -17.06 -21.06
C HIS A 27 19.40 -18.55 -20.98
N ARG A 28 19.58 -19.20 -19.82
CA ARG A 28 19.18 -20.59 -19.60
C ARG A 28 17.67 -20.77 -19.67
N ILE A 29 16.91 -19.90 -19.01
CA ILE A 29 15.44 -19.93 -19.05
C ILE A 29 14.93 -19.67 -20.47
N LYS A 30 15.52 -18.68 -21.15
CA LYS A 30 15.19 -18.35 -22.52
C LYS A 30 15.46 -19.51 -23.49
N ALA A 31 16.55 -20.27 -23.30
CA ALA A 31 16.83 -21.44 -24.13
C ALA A 31 15.74 -22.51 -24.00
N VAL A 32 15.27 -22.79 -22.78
CA VAL A 32 14.14 -23.72 -22.56
C VAL A 32 12.85 -23.17 -23.15
N TYR A 33 12.60 -21.87 -22.97
CA TYR A 33 11.45 -21.20 -23.57
C TYR A 33 11.48 -21.29 -25.10
N ASP A 34 12.61 -21.01 -25.75
CA ASP A 34 12.71 -21.06 -27.22
C ASP A 34 12.51 -22.49 -27.76
N ALA A 35 12.90 -23.51 -26.99
CA ALA A 35 12.69 -24.93 -27.30
C ALA A 35 11.33 -25.50 -26.81
N ARG A 36 10.40 -24.66 -26.32
CA ARG A 36 9.16 -25.10 -25.66
C ARG A 36 8.17 -25.90 -26.51
N ALA A 37 8.40 -26.06 -27.80
CA ALA A 37 7.50 -26.77 -28.72
C ALA A 37 7.26 -28.24 -28.33
N SER A 38 8.18 -28.85 -27.57
CA SER A 38 8.04 -30.21 -27.05
C SER A 38 7.38 -30.29 -25.66
N LEU A 39 7.04 -29.16 -25.04
CA LEU A 39 6.42 -29.10 -23.71
C LEU A 39 4.90 -29.01 -23.82
N ALA A 40 4.18 -29.56 -22.83
CA ALA A 40 2.72 -29.51 -22.77
C ALA A 40 2.23 -29.30 -21.32
N GLY A 41 0.96 -28.92 -21.17
CA GLY A 41 0.31 -28.79 -19.86
C GLY A 41 1.03 -27.82 -18.93
N GLU A 42 1.31 -28.27 -17.70
CA GLU A 42 1.92 -27.46 -16.65
C GLU A 42 3.36 -27.05 -16.98
N ASP A 43 4.14 -27.90 -17.66
CA ASP A 43 5.53 -27.62 -18.00
C ASP A 43 5.66 -26.44 -18.97
N LEU A 44 4.81 -26.44 -20.01
CA LEU A 44 4.73 -25.32 -20.96
C LEU A 44 4.33 -24.04 -20.22
N ARG A 45 3.31 -24.12 -19.36
CA ARG A 45 2.82 -22.98 -18.59
C ARG A 45 3.88 -22.41 -17.64
N LEU A 46 4.67 -23.29 -17.01
CA LEU A 46 5.73 -22.91 -16.08
C LEU A 46 6.84 -22.14 -16.79
N VAL A 47 7.28 -22.63 -17.94
CA VAL A 47 8.33 -21.98 -18.74
C VAL A 47 7.86 -20.63 -19.27
N GLU A 48 6.62 -20.52 -19.75
CA GLU A 48 6.01 -19.24 -20.12
C GLU A 48 5.90 -18.27 -18.94
N HIS A 49 5.59 -18.78 -17.74
CA HIS A 49 5.52 -17.98 -16.54
C HIS A 49 6.88 -17.37 -16.21
N TYR A 50 7.94 -18.20 -16.11
CA TYR A 50 9.26 -17.71 -15.77
C TYR A 50 9.85 -16.77 -16.84
N GLU A 51 9.72 -17.08 -18.13
CA GLU A 51 10.19 -16.15 -19.18
C GLU A 51 9.55 -14.77 -19.02
N ARG A 52 8.22 -14.74 -18.79
CA ARG A 52 7.48 -13.49 -18.59
C ARG A 52 7.91 -12.76 -17.32
N GLU A 53 8.11 -13.46 -16.20
CA GLU A 53 8.57 -12.84 -14.96
C GLU A 53 9.97 -12.22 -15.11
N PHE A 54 10.91 -12.94 -15.73
CA PHE A 54 12.25 -12.41 -16.02
C PHE A 54 12.18 -11.18 -16.94
N ARG A 55 11.39 -11.25 -18.01
CA ARG A 55 11.22 -10.12 -18.92
C ARG A 55 10.57 -8.92 -18.22
N LYS A 56 9.53 -9.15 -17.42
CA LYS A 56 8.84 -8.11 -16.63
C LYS A 56 9.75 -7.48 -15.57
N ALA A 57 10.66 -8.26 -14.99
CA ALA A 57 11.66 -7.81 -14.04
C ALA A 57 12.82 -7.05 -14.70
N GLY A 58 12.97 -7.10 -16.03
CA GLY A 58 14.01 -6.36 -16.76
C GLY A 58 15.23 -7.19 -17.15
N ALA A 59 15.13 -8.53 -17.18
CA ALA A 59 16.24 -9.41 -17.54
C ALA A 59 16.82 -9.13 -18.94
N ALA A 60 15.98 -8.65 -19.86
CA ALA A 60 16.34 -8.31 -21.24
C ALA A 60 16.94 -6.89 -21.41
N LEU A 61 17.06 -6.10 -20.35
CA LEU A 61 17.68 -4.77 -20.41
C LEU A 61 19.20 -4.85 -20.61
N HIS A 62 19.79 -3.78 -21.14
CA HIS A 62 21.23 -3.60 -21.11
C HIS A 62 21.73 -3.41 -19.67
N ASP A 63 22.98 -3.80 -19.41
CA ASP A 63 23.54 -3.78 -18.04
C ASP A 63 23.47 -2.41 -17.36
N SER A 64 23.64 -1.33 -18.12
CA SER A 64 23.52 0.04 -17.59
C SER A 64 22.10 0.39 -17.11
N ASP A 65 21.06 -0.17 -17.75
CA ASP A 65 19.68 0.05 -17.35
C ASP A 65 19.24 -0.92 -16.25
N LYS A 66 19.82 -2.12 -16.21
CA LYS A 66 19.68 -3.04 -15.06
C LYS A 66 20.19 -2.39 -13.77
N GLU A 67 21.31 -1.67 -13.83
CA GLU A 67 21.87 -0.99 -12.66
C GLU A 67 20.96 0.15 -12.17
N LYS A 68 20.43 0.97 -13.08
CA LYS A 68 19.41 1.98 -12.74
C LYS A 68 18.17 1.35 -12.11
N LEU A 69 17.73 0.20 -12.66
CA LEU A 69 16.55 -0.50 -12.16
C LEU A 69 16.75 -1.03 -10.74
N LYS A 70 17.94 -1.58 -10.42
CA LYS A 70 18.29 -2.01 -9.05
C LYS A 70 18.19 -0.86 -8.05
N GLN A 71 18.78 0.29 -8.39
CA GLN A 71 18.73 1.47 -7.53
C GLN A 71 17.29 1.95 -7.28
N VAL A 72 16.45 1.90 -8.32
CA VAL A 72 15.02 2.23 -8.21
C VAL A 72 14.29 1.22 -7.32
N ASN A 73 14.54 -0.09 -7.48
CA ASN A 73 13.90 -1.14 -6.69
C ASN A 73 14.32 -1.08 -5.22
N GLU A 74 15.59 -0.86 -4.92
CA GLU A 74 16.11 -0.71 -3.56
C GLU A 74 15.51 0.51 -2.86
N ARG A 75 15.44 1.65 -3.56
CA ARG A 75 14.82 2.86 -3.01
C ARG A 75 13.32 2.68 -2.77
N LEU A 76 12.61 2.05 -3.71
CA LEU A 76 11.19 1.71 -3.54
C LEU A 76 10.96 0.82 -2.31
N ALA A 77 11.75 -0.24 -2.14
CA ALA A 77 11.62 -1.15 -1.00
C ALA A 77 11.85 -0.42 0.34
N THR A 78 12.83 0.49 0.37
CA THR A 78 13.09 1.34 1.55
C THR A 78 11.89 2.23 1.86
N LEU A 79 11.39 2.97 0.85
CA LEU A 79 10.27 3.90 1.01
C LEU A 79 8.96 3.19 1.39
N GLU A 80 8.68 2.01 0.85
CA GLU A 80 7.50 1.22 1.19
C GLU A 80 7.56 0.73 2.65
N SER A 81 8.74 0.36 3.14
CA SER A 81 8.95 0.01 4.54
C SER A 81 8.79 1.22 5.47
N ASP A 82 9.34 2.38 5.09
CA ASP A 82 9.21 3.62 5.84
C ASP A 82 7.75 4.11 5.88
N PHE A 83 7.03 3.99 4.76
CA PHE A 83 5.60 4.29 4.68
C PHE A 83 4.81 3.44 5.69
N ALA A 84 5.00 2.12 5.68
CA ALA A 84 4.31 1.20 6.59
C ALA A 84 4.59 1.54 8.06
N LYS A 85 5.86 1.81 8.40
CA LYS A 85 6.25 2.22 9.76
C LYS A 85 5.58 3.51 10.18
N LYS A 86 5.64 4.55 9.35
CA LYS A 86 5.04 5.86 9.66
C LYS A 86 3.53 5.77 9.83
N VAL A 87 2.83 5.05 8.95
CA VAL A 87 1.39 4.80 9.09
C VAL A 87 1.06 4.11 10.42
N MET A 88 1.84 3.11 10.83
CA MET A 88 1.62 2.49 12.16
C MET A 88 1.95 3.44 13.32
N GLY A 89 2.98 4.28 13.17
CA GLY A 89 3.36 5.32 14.13
C GLY A 89 2.22 6.30 14.42
N THR A 90 1.37 6.58 13.42
CA THR A 90 0.21 7.46 13.59
C THR A 90 -0.79 6.97 14.63
N ARG A 91 -0.80 5.69 15.01
CA ARG A 91 -1.70 5.22 16.08
C ARG A 91 -1.54 6.06 17.35
N LYS A 92 -0.32 6.51 17.66
CA LYS A 92 -0.07 7.38 18.81
C LYS A 92 -0.52 8.82 18.57
N THR A 93 -0.22 9.39 17.41
CA THR A 93 -0.42 10.84 17.15
C THR A 93 -1.81 11.19 16.62
N ALA A 94 -2.52 10.24 16.00
CA ALA A 94 -3.81 10.44 15.36
C ALA A 94 -4.99 9.88 16.19
N SER A 95 -4.75 9.30 17.36
CA SER A 95 -5.84 8.93 18.27
C SER A 95 -6.48 10.16 18.89
N LEU A 96 -7.82 10.17 19.00
CA LEU A 96 -8.53 11.26 19.64
C LEU A 96 -8.61 11.02 21.14
N VAL A 97 -7.95 11.87 21.93
CA VAL A 97 -8.04 11.85 23.39
C VAL A 97 -9.16 12.80 23.84
N VAL A 98 -10.03 12.33 24.72
CA VAL A 98 -11.10 13.10 25.35
C VAL A 98 -10.98 13.03 26.87
N ASP A 99 -11.38 14.11 27.53
CA ASP A 99 -11.24 14.26 28.98
C ASP A 99 -12.43 13.63 29.74
N ASP A 100 -13.65 13.71 29.18
CA ASP A 100 -14.87 13.21 29.84
C ASP A 100 -15.55 12.09 29.04
N VAL A 101 -15.92 11.02 29.74
CA VAL A 101 -16.73 9.91 29.22
C VAL A 101 -18.14 10.38 28.81
N ALA A 102 -18.60 11.53 29.30
CA ALA A 102 -19.87 12.12 28.93
C ALA A 102 -19.93 12.58 27.46
N GLU A 103 -18.77 12.83 26.83
CA GLU A 103 -18.68 13.04 25.39
C GLU A 103 -19.02 11.78 24.57
N LEU A 104 -19.06 10.62 25.23
CA LEU A 104 -19.37 9.31 24.66
C LEU A 104 -20.81 8.88 25.02
N GLU A 105 -21.50 8.19 24.10
CA GLU A 105 -22.81 7.61 24.42
C GLU A 105 -22.75 6.53 25.50
N ALA A 106 -23.89 6.24 26.13
CA ALA A 106 -24.02 5.17 27.14
C ALA A 106 -23.49 3.81 26.64
N SER A 107 -23.68 3.50 25.36
CA SER A 107 -23.14 2.28 24.71
C SER A 107 -21.60 2.27 24.70
N ALA A 108 -20.94 3.42 24.54
CA ALA A 108 -19.49 3.55 24.61
C ALA A 108 -18.97 3.63 26.06
N ARG A 109 -19.79 4.02 27.04
CA ARG A 109 -19.44 3.92 28.47
C ARG A 109 -19.18 2.48 28.90
N THR A 110 -19.82 1.49 28.29
CA THR A 110 -19.50 0.07 28.51
C THR A 110 -18.06 -0.29 28.09
N ARG A 111 -17.47 0.49 27.18
CA ARG A 111 -16.09 0.37 26.69
C ARG A 111 -15.11 1.31 27.41
N SER A 112 -15.57 2.10 28.37
CA SER A 112 -14.79 3.11 29.09
C SER A 112 -13.47 2.58 29.64
N ARG A 113 -13.48 1.39 30.27
CA ARG A 113 -12.27 0.73 30.78
C ARG A 113 -11.24 0.44 29.68
N ARG A 114 -11.69 0.05 28.48
CA ARG A 114 -10.78 -0.17 27.34
C ARG A 114 -10.22 1.16 26.85
N LEU A 115 -11.04 2.18 26.71
CA LEU A 115 -10.61 3.51 26.24
C LEU A 115 -9.64 4.18 27.21
N GLN A 116 -9.80 3.96 28.53
CA GLN A 116 -8.84 4.39 29.55
C GLN A 116 -7.51 3.67 29.42
N LYS A 117 -7.52 2.34 29.27
CA LYS A 117 -6.28 1.57 29.04
C LYS A 117 -5.53 2.02 27.78
N GLU A 118 -6.25 2.32 26.71
CA GLU A 118 -5.64 2.86 25.50
C GLU A 118 -5.02 4.25 25.78
N ALA A 119 -5.73 5.13 26.50
CA ALA A 119 -5.19 6.44 26.90
C ALA A 119 -3.93 6.32 27.77
N GLU A 120 -3.93 5.43 28.74
CA GLU A 120 -2.75 5.11 29.57
C GLU A 120 -1.58 4.62 28.71
N SER A 121 -1.82 3.74 27.75
CA SER A 121 -0.79 3.26 26.81
C SER A 121 -0.20 4.36 25.92
N LEU A 122 -0.95 5.45 25.74
CA LEU A 122 -0.55 6.66 25.03
C LEU A 122 0.04 7.75 25.95
N GLY A 123 0.17 7.49 27.25
CA GLY A 123 0.70 8.47 28.21
C GLY A 123 -0.31 9.50 28.71
N HIS A 124 -1.61 9.21 28.59
CA HIS A 124 -2.72 10.08 29.03
C HIS A 124 -3.56 9.40 30.14
N PRO A 125 -3.00 9.15 31.34
CA PRO A 125 -3.74 8.54 32.43
C PRO A 125 -4.94 9.40 32.85
N GLY A 126 -6.05 8.75 33.22
CA GLY A 126 -7.29 9.43 33.62
C GLY A 126 -8.13 9.97 32.45
N LYS A 127 -7.66 9.84 31.20
CA LYS A 127 -8.40 10.23 29.99
C LYS A 127 -8.96 9.02 29.24
N TYR A 128 -9.63 9.26 28.12
CA TYR A 128 -10.14 8.23 27.22
C TYR A 128 -9.57 8.43 25.82
N ALA A 129 -9.04 7.38 25.20
CA ALA A 129 -8.49 7.45 23.84
C ALA A 129 -9.36 6.67 22.86
N LEU A 130 -9.84 7.36 21.83
CA LEU A 130 -10.52 6.78 20.68
C LEU A 130 -9.47 6.49 19.60
N ILE A 131 -9.04 5.23 19.52
CA ILE A 131 -8.09 4.76 18.52
C ILE A 131 -8.77 4.70 17.16
N ILE A 132 -8.18 5.39 16.17
CA ILE A 132 -8.63 5.30 14.78
C ILE A 132 -8.24 3.94 14.17
N VAL A 133 -9.12 3.40 13.33
CA VAL A 133 -8.85 2.24 12.48
C VAL A 133 -8.41 2.66 11.08
N ASN A 134 -7.99 1.70 10.26
CA ASN A 134 -7.42 1.94 8.92
C ASN A 134 -8.40 2.57 7.92
N THR A 135 -9.72 2.36 8.08
CA THR A 135 -10.74 2.92 7.18
C THR A 135 -10.98 4.40 7.44
N THR A 136 -11.40 5.14 6.41
CA THR A 136 -11.74 6.56 6.56
C THR A 136 -12.91 6.76 7.53
N GLN A 137 -14.00 6.02 7.33
CA GLN A 137 -15.11 5.99 8.29
C GLN A 137 -14.69 5.23 9.54
N GLN A 138 -14.95 5.85 10.70
CA GLN A 138 -14.62 5.29 12.00
C GLN A 138 -15.88 4.71 12.64
N PRO A 139 -15.89 3.44 13.08
CA PRO A 139 -17.09 2.79 13.63
C PRO A 139 -17.73 3.54 14.81
N LEU A 140 -16.92 4.27 15.59
CA LEU A 140 -17.40 5.06 16.73
C LEU A 140 -18.23 6.29 16.30
N LEU A 141 -18.12 6.77 15.06
CA LEU A 141 -18.90 7.92 14.58
C LEU A 141 -20.41 7.68 14.72
N ALA A 142 -20.88 6.45 14.54
CA ALA A 142 -22.29 6.09 14.65
C ALA A 142 -22.83 6.15 16.09
N SER A 143 -21.96 6.07 17.11
CA SER A 143 -22.35 6.02 18.52
C SER A 143 -21.79 7.18 19.34
N LEU A 144 -21.43 8.30 18.70
CA LEU A 144 -20.97 9.51 19.37
C LEU A 144 -22.08 10.56 19.34
N ARG A 145 -22.44 11.11 20.51
CA ARG A 145 -23.46 12.18 20.65
C ARG A 145 -22.99 13.52 20.12
N SER A 146 -21.80 13.92 20.55
CA SER A 146 -21.23 15.22 20.22
C SER A 146 -20.83 15.28 18.76
N ARG A 147 -21.45 16.19 18.00
CA ARG A 147 -21.06 16.50 16.61
C ARG A 147 -19.61 16.92 16.53
N GLU A 148 -19.14 17.65 17.54
CA GLU A 148 -17.77 18.12 17.61
C GLU A 148 -16.78 16.97 17.82
N THR A 149 -17.09 16.03 18.72
CA THR A 149 -16.26 14.83 18.92
C THR A 149 -16.25 13.94 17.67
N ARG A 150 -17.39 13.82 16.96
CA ARG A 150 -17.43 13.16 15.65
C ARG A 150 -16.53 13.84 14.62
N ARG A 151 -16.61 15.17 14.51
CA ARG A 151 -15.77 15.96 13.60
C ARG A 151 -14.28 15.74 13.88
N ARG A 152 -13.86 15.91 15.13
CA ARG A 152 -12.47 15.70 15.56
C ARG A 152 -11.97 14.28 15.26
N LEU A 153 -12.81 13.26 15.49
CA LEU A 153 -12.45 11.87 15.20
C LEU A 153 -12.31 11.62 13.69
N PHE A 154 -13.22 12.17 12.89
CA PHE A 154 -13.18 12.06 11.44
C PHE A 154 -11.96 12.78 10.85
N GLU A 155 -11.68 14.00 11.29
CA GLU A 155 -10.48 14.76 10.89
C GLU A 155 -9.20 14.02 11.25
N ALA A 156 -9.17 13.38 12.43
CA ALA A 156 -8.04 12.55 12.83
C ALA A 156 -7.81 11.34 11.93
N SER A 157 -8.90 10.73 11.43
CA SER A 157 -8.86 9.65 10.44
C SER A 157 -8.37 10.11 9.07
N VAL A 158 -8.96 11.19 8.53
CA VAL A 158 -8.67 11.71 7.18
C VAL A 158 -7.26 12.26 7.08
N GLN A 159 -6.78 12.95 8.12
CA GLN A 159 -5.43 13.53 8.15
C GLN A 159 -4.37 12.54 8.66
N ARG A 160 -4.71 11.25 8.84
CA ARG A 160 -3.75 10.26 9.31
C ARG A 160 -2.53 10.23 8.39
N ALA A 161 -1.34 10.32 8.99
CA ALA A 161 -0.05 10.34 8.29
C ALA A 161 0.12 11.49 7.29
N GLY A 162 -0.60 12.61 7.47
CA GLY A 162 -0.53 13.81 6.63
C GLY A 162 -0.56 15.10 7.42
N ARG A 163 0.03 15.12 8.63
CA ARG A 163 -0.01 16.24 9.58
C ARG A 163 1.26 17.11 9.60
N GLY A 164 2.22 16.85 8.72
CA GLY A 164 3.54 17.47 8.76
C GLY A 164 4.38 17.06 9.96
N ASP A 165 4.00 15.99 10.67
CA ASP A 165 4.73 15.45 11.82
C ASP A 165 5.76 14.39 11.40
N GLU A 166 6.43 13.78 12.37
CA GLU A 166 7.41 12.70 12.15
C GLU A 166 6.82 11.47 11.44
N ASN A 167 5.49 11.31 11.43
CA ASN A 167 4.76 10.23 10.77
C ASN A 167 4.11 10.66 9.46
N ASP A 168 4.41 11.87 8.96
CA ASP A 168 3.94 12.31 7.65
C ASP A 168 4.52 11.44 6.52
N THR A 169 3.65 11.05 5.59
CA THR A 169 3.93 10.17 4.45
C THR A 169 3.75 10.85 3.09
N SER A 170 3.36 12.12 3.06
CA SER A 170 3.04 12.86 1.84
C SER A 170 4.23 12.89 0.88
N ALA A 171 5.42 13.24 1.38
CA ALA A 171 6.65 13.25 0.58
C ALA A 171 7.05 11.83 0.10
N ILE A 172 6.84 10.83 0.94
CA ILE A 172 7.16 9.42 0.63
C ILE A 172 6.30 8.92 -0.53
N ILE A 173 4.98 9.16 -0.50
CA ILE A 173 4.06 8.73 -1.57
C ILE A 173 4.44 9.40 -2.91
N VAL A 174 4.79 10.68 -2.88
CA VAL A 174 5.22 11.42 -4.10
C VAL A 174 6.48 10.78 -4.69
N GLU A 175 7.48 10.47 -3.86
CA GLU A 175 8.71 9.82 -4.32
C GLU A 175 8.44 8.41 -4.86
N ILE A 176 7.61 7.62 -4.17
CA ILE A 176 7.18 6.28 -4.64
C ILE A 176 6.52 6.39 -6.02
N ALA A 177 5.60 7.33 -6.22
CA ALA A 177 4.92 7.51 -7.51
C ALA A 177 5.90 7.87 -8.63
N GLN A 178 6.87 8.77 -8.36
CA GLN A 178 7.90 9.14 -9.32
C GLN A 178 8.81 7.96 -9.66
N LEU A 179 9.25 7.18 -8.67
CA LEU A 179 10.10 6.00 -8.87
C LEU A 179 9.36 4.90 -9.64
N ARG A 180 8.08 4.67 -9.34
CA ARG A 180 7.21 3.74 -10.09
C ARG A 180 7.08 4.14 -11.55
N LEU A 181 6.94 5.43 -11.85
CA LEU A 181 6.96 5.92 -13.24
C LEU A 181 8.32 5.71 -13.92
N ARG A 182 9.43 6.01 -13.23
CA ARG A 182 10.79 5.78 -13.75
C ARG A 182 11.03 4.30 -14.05
N LYS A 183 10.64 3.40 -13.14
CA LYS A 183 10.69 1.94 -13.32
C LYS A 183 9.93 1.50 -14.58
N ALA A 184 8.69 1.97 -14.72
CA ALA A 184 7.87 1.64 -15.88
C ALA A 184 8.54 2.07 -17.20
N ARG A 185 9.09 3.30 -17.24
CA ARG A 185 9.78 3.83 -18.42
C ARG A 185 11.05 3.06 -18.76
N LEU A 186 11.86 2.71 -17.77
CA LEU A 186 13.04 1.84 -17.96
C LEU A 186 12.64 0.50 -18.59
N LEU A 187 11.46 -0.01 -18.25
CA LEU A 187 10.92 -1.28 -18.75
C LEU A 187 10.03 -1.09 -20.01
N GLY A 188 10.11 0.07 -20.67
CA GLY A 188 9.43 0.34 -21.93
C GLY A 188 7.92 0.55 -21.82
N LYS A 189 7.39 0.92 -20.65
CA LYS A 189 5.97 1.17 -20.39
C LYS A 189 5.68 2.64 -20.17
N LYS A 190 4.47 3.09 -20.55
CA LYS A 190 4.05 4.49 -20.44
C LYS A 190 3.67 4.87 -19.01
N SER A 191 3.18 3.90 -18.25
CA SER A 191 2.75 4.08 -16.85
C SER A 191 3.08 2.87 -15.99
N PHE A 192 3.10 3.07 -14.67
CA PHE A 192 3.27 1.96 -13.73
C PHE A 192 2.10 0.97 -13.79
N SER A 193 0.88 1.43 -14.03
CA SER A 193 -0.30 0.56 -14.20
C SER A 193 -0.15 -0.36 -15.41
N GLU A 194 0.35 0.16 -16.54
CA GLU A 194 0.65 -0.64 -17.73
C GLU A 194 1.72 -1.70 -17.43
N TRP A 195 2.74 -1.37 -16.62
CA TRP A 195 3.74 -2.35 -16.18
C TRP A 195 3.16 -3.40 -15.22
N GLN A 196 2.38 -2.97 -14.22
CA GLN A 196 1.87 -3.83 -13.15
C GLN A 196 0.85 -4.85 -13.68
N LEU A 197 -0.04 -4.42 -14.57
CA LEU A 197 -1.17 -5.19 -15.07
C LEU A 197 -0.81 -6.20 -16.18
N GLN A 198 0.45 -6.28 -16.62
CA GLN A 198 0.90 -7.26 -17.64
C GLN A 198 0.59 -8.73 -17.31
N ASN A 199 0.40 -9.04 -16.03
CA ASN A 199 0.11 -10.40 -15.54
C ASN A 199 -1.29 -10.50 -14.88
N GLN A 200 -2.14 -9.51 -15.10
CA GLN A 200 -3.50 -9.49 -14.56
C GLN A 200 -4.50 -9.81 -15.66
N MET A 201 -5.69 -10.24 -15.28
CA MET A 201 -6.77 -10.52 -16.23
C MET A 201 -7.25 -9.25 -16.95
N ALA A 202 -7.13 -8.10 -16.29
CA ALA A 202 -7.51 -6.81 -16.83
C ALA A 202 -6.28 -6.02 -17.29
N ASP A 203 -6.39 -5.39 -18.46
CA ASP A 203 -5.53 -4.28 -18.85
C ASP A 203 -6.01 -2.95 -18.20
N PRO A 204 -5.19 -1.88 -18.22
CA PRO A 204 -5.57 -0.61 -17.59
C PRO A 204 -6.88 -0.01 -18.11
N ALA A 205 -7.17 -0.10 -19.41
CA ALA A 205 -8.36 0.50 -20.00
C ALA A 205 -9.62 -0.30 -19.60
N SER A 206 -9.54 -1.63 -19.62
CA SER A 206 -10.61 -2.51 -19.14
C SER A 206 -10.91 -2.29 -17.66
N ALA A 207 -9.88 -2.12 -16.83
CA ALA A 207 -10.05 -1.82 -15.41
C ALA A 207 -10.69 -0.45 -15.17
N GLU A 208 -10.26 0.58 -15.92
CA GLU A 208 -10.83 1.92 -15.82
C GLU A 208 -12.30 1.96 -16.27
N ALA A 209 -12.64 1.30 -17.38
CA ALA A 209 -14.02 1.20 -17.87
C ALA A 209 -14.94 0.56 -16.82
N LEU A 210 -14.54 -0.59 -16.27
CA LEU A 210 -15.31 -1.26 -15.23
C LEU A 210 -15.53 -0.36 -13.99
N LEU A 211 -14.48 0.34 -13.55
CA LEU A 211 -14.58 1.24 -12.39
C LEU A 211 -15.46 2.46 -12.67
N ARG A 212 -15.45 3.00 -13.90
CA ARG A 212 -16.33 4.10 -14.30
C ARG A 212 -17.80 3.66 -14.31
N ASP A 213 -18.10 2.52 -14.94
CA ASP A 213 -19.46 1.97 -14.98
C ASP A 213 -20.02 1.71 -13.58
N MET A 214 -19.20 1.14 -12.69
CA MET A 214 -19.57 0.95 -11.28
C MET A 214 -19.73 2.27 -10.53
N GLY A 215 -18.86 3.25 -10.81
CA GLY A 215 -18.86 4.57 -10.20
C GLY A 215 -20.15 5.33 -10.50
N ASP A 216 -20.58 5.33 -11.75
CA ASP A 216 -21.82 6.00 -12.19
C ASP A 216 -23.06 5.37 -11.51
N ALA A 217 -23.12 4.04 -11.48
CA ALA A 217 -24.21 3.32 -10.80
C ALA A 217 -24.23 3.55 -9.28
N ALA A 218 -23.06 3.63 -8.65
CA ALA A 218 -22.94 3.89 -7.21
C ALA A 218 -23.28 5.34 -6.85
N ALA A 219 -22.87 6.31 -7.67
CA ALA A 219 -23.18 7.72 -7.48
C ALA A 219 -24.69 7.97 -7.51
N SER A 220 -25.40 7.39 -8.51
CA SER A 220 -26.86 7.48 -8.62
C SER A 220 -27.57 6.98 -7.36
N LYS A 221 -27.14 5.85 -6.77
CA LYS A 221 -27.73 5.33 -5.52
C LYS A 221 -27.35 6.14 -4.27
N GLY A 222 -26.16 6.74 -4.27
CA GLY A 222 -25.70 7.60 -3.18
C GLY A 222 -26.53 8.89 -3.06
N GLU A 223 -26.97 9.44 -4.19
CA GLU A 223 -27.86 10.61 -4.24
C GLU A 223 -29.28 10.26 -3.75
N GLU A 224 -29.80 9.09 -4.11
CA GLU A 224 -31.12 8.60 -3.67
C GLU A 224 -31.17 8.27 -2.16
N GLY A 225 -30.09 7.75 -1.58
CA GLY A 225 -30.01 7.38 -0.16
C GLY A 225 -29.59 8.52 0.77
N GLY A 226 -29.32 9.72 0.24
CA GLY A 226 -28.93 10.91 0.98
C GLY A 226 -30.08 11.88 1.33
N GLY A 227 -31.32 11.57 0.90
CA GLY A 227 -32.55 12.28 1.28
C GLY A 227 -33.21 11.66 2.51
#